data_AF-A0ABD5SHP3-F1
#
_entry.id   AF-A0ABD5SHP3-F1
#
_cell.length_a   1.000
_cell.length_b   1.000
_cell.length_c   1.000
_cell.angle_alpha   90.00
_cell.angle_beta   90.00
_cell.angle_gamma   90.00
#
_symmetry.space_group_name_H-M   'P 1'
#
loop_
_entity.id
_entity.type
_entity.pdbx_description
1 polymer ?
#
loop_
_entity_poly.entity_id
_entity_poly.type
_entity_poly.pdbx_seq_one_letter_code
_entity_poly.pdbx_strand_id
1 'polypeptide(L)'
;MASEALTELAKRRGFFFGSNGAYGGTAGFYTFGPQGAALKRNVEDAWRDRFTLQEGNREIEAPTVMPEAVFEASGHLDTFDDMLVECSECGSSHRADHLVEAVTDIEDAEALPGEEVEALIADNDIACPTCGASLAGEPVEDFNLMFATDIGPGDAQPGYLRPETAQGIFVEFPRLKEYARGNLPFGITQIGPAYRNEISPRGGLLRLREFTQAELEQFIDPESDEPPLDRVRDVSVRLYPATEQEAADGEYLDTTIGEAVDDGVIGSPWVGYYLGVAQEWYERVGVDTDRFRFRQHLAGERAHYAADCWDAESEVDGDWIEIAGFAYRGDYDLSKHDAYGDDSFTVFKRYDEPKTVERATVDPDMSVLGPEFGGDAAAVAEALATLAERDPDAFDGETVEVTVGEGDDAETHEVDADVANFSVAEATENGEHITPHVVEPSFGVGRTVQTLLAHAYETDEVDGEERTFLSLAPEVAPQDAAVFPLVTNDDRLTALADEVAADLRAAGL
;
A
#
# COMPACT_ATOMS: atom_id res chain seq x y z
N MET A 1 23.62 -1.45 -1.65
CA MET A 1 23.22 -2.84 -2.00
C MET A 1 23.61 -3.73 -0.84
N ALA A 2 22.68 -4.50 -0.23
CA ALA A 2 23.03 -5.43 0.86
C ALA A 2 24.37 -6.12 0.59
N SER A 3 25.38 -5.80 1.40
CA SER A 3 26.74 -6.23 1.12
C SER A 3 26.75 -7.74 0.94
N GLU A 4 27.58 -8.25 0.03
CA GLU A 4 27.76 -9.71 -0.13
C GLU A 4 28.04 -10.37 1.24
N ALA A 5 28.68 -9.62 2.15
CA ALA A 5 28.90 -10.00 3.54
C ALA A 5 27.60 -10.19 4.33
N LEU A 6 26.65 -9.25 4.27
CA LEU A 6 25.35 -9.36 4.94
C LEU A 6 24.54 -10.55 4.41
N THR A 7 24.49 -10.72 3.08
CA THR A 7 23.77 -11.83 2.45
C THR A 7 24.39 -13.19 2.80
N GLU A 8 25.71 -13.28 2.81
CA GLU A 8 26.41 -14.50 3.22
C GLU A 8 26.25 -14.79 4.72
N LEU A 9 26.27 -13.75 5.58
CA LEU A 9 25.97 -13.89 7.00
C LEU A 9 24.55 -14.42 7.18
N ALA A 10 23.56 -13.79 6.54
CA ALA A 10 22.16 -14.14 6.63
C ALA A 10 21.94 -15.62 6.28
N LYS A 11 22.55 -16.07 5.18
CA LYS A 11 22.50 -17.47 4.76
C LYS A 11 23.17 -18.41 5.76
N ARG A 12 24.39 -18.10 6.21
CA ARG A 12 25.18 -18.97 7.11
C ARG A 12 24.59 -19.09 8.50
N ARG A 13 23.94 -18.03 9.00
CA ARG A 13 23.37 -17.96 10.35
C ARG A 13 21.87 -18.29 10.40
N GLY A 14 21.25 -18.55 9.25
CA GLY A 14 19.86 -19.00 9.19
C GLY A 14 18.85 -17.86 9.33
N PHE A 15 19.18 -16.67 8.83
CA PHE A 15 18.25 -15.56 8.69
C PHE A 15 17.40 -15.71 7.44
N PHE A 16 17.96 -15.50 6.25
CA PHE A 16 17.27 -15.73 4.99
C PHE A 16 18.22 -16.26 3.91
N PHE A 17 17.66 -16.97 2.94
CA PHE A 17 18.38 -17.47 1.76
C PHE A 17 17.41 -17.72 0.61
N GLY A 18 17.91 -17.69 -0.63
CA GLY A 18 17.09 -17.92 -1.82
C GLY A 18 16.35 -19.26 -1.78
N SER A 19 15.06 -19.23 -2.09
CA SER A 19 14.17 -20.39 -2.09
C SER A 19 14.51 -21.38 -3.21
N ASN A 20 14.12 -22.64 -3.03
CA ASN A 20 14.22 -23.70 -4.03
C ASN A 20 15.65 -24.01 -4.52
N GLY A 21 16.68 -23.70 -3.73
CA GLY A 21 18.09 -23.91 -4.14
C GLY A 21 18.42 -25.35 -4.57
N ALA A 22 17.77 -26.36 -3.98
CA ALA A 22 17.92 -27.76 -4.38
C ALA A 22 17.41 -28.06 -5.81
N TYR A 23 16.61 -27.17 -6.38
CA TYR A 23 16.00 -27.26 -7.71
C TYR A 23 16.53 -26.19 -8.68
N GLY A 24 17.65 -25.53 -8.35
CA GLY A 24 18.23 -24.47 -9.17
C GLY A 24 17.87 -23.05 -8.74
N GLY A 25 17.02 -22.90 -7.71
CA GLY A 25 16.60 -21.60 -7.19
C GLY A 25 15.44 -20.97 -7.96
N THR A 26 14.78 -20.00 -7.33
CA THR A 26 13.76 -19.17 -7.98
C THR A 26 13.98 -17.72 -7.56
N ALA A 27 14.34 -16.86 -8.51
CA ALA A 27 14.61 -15.44 -8.23
C ALA A 27 13.36 -14.75 -7.67
N GLY A 28 13.57 -13.83 -6.72
CA GLY A 28 12.49 -13.09 -6.06
C GLY A 28 11.78 -13.84 -4.93
N PHE A 29 12.15 -15.10 -4.65
CA PHE A 29 11.58 -15.86 -3.53
C PHE A 29 12.67 -16.22 -2.52
N TYR A 30 12.40 -15.94 -1.24
CA TYR A 30 13.33 -16.22 -0.15
C TYR A 30 12.67 -17.05 0.95
N THR A 31 13.48 -17.92 1.55
CA THR A 31 13.11 -18.70 2.72
C THR A 31 13.74 -18.04 3.94
N PHE A 32 12.93 -17.68 4.93
CA PHE A 32 13.43 -17.31 6.26
C PHE A 32 13.83 -18.58 7.02
N GLY A 33 15.10 -18.68 7.40
CA GLY A 33 15.61 -19.77 8.25
C GLY A 33 15.18 -19.60 9.71
N PRO A 34 15.62 -20.47 10.64
CA PRO A 34 15.14 -20.43 12.02
C PRO A 34 15.31 -19.08 12.72
N GLN A 35 16.46 -18.41 12.53
CA GLN A 35 16.72 -17.12 13.17
C GLN A 35 15.95 -15.98 12.48
N GLY A 36 15.83 -16.03 11.15
CA GLY A 36 15.11 -14.99 10.41
C GLY A 36 13.61 -15.12 10.54
N ALA A 37 13.08 -16.33 10.69
CA ALA A 37 11.67 -16.55 10.97
C ALA A 37 11.29 -16.02 12.36
N ALA A 38 12.17 -16.16 13.36
CA ALA A 38 12.00 -15.56 14.67
C ALA A 38 12.10 -14.02 14.61
N LEU A 39 13.16 -13.47 14.00
CA LEU A 39 13.32 -12.02 13.80
C LEU A 39 12.12 -11.40 13.09
N LYS A 40 11.69 -11.98 11.95
CA LYS A 40 10.54 -11.51 11.18
C LYS A 40 9.27 -11.48 12.03
N ARG A 41 9.01 -12.56 12.77
CA ARG A 41 7.85 -12.62 13.68
C ARG A 41 7.93 -11.55 14.77
N ASN A 42 9.09 -11.36 15.38
CA ASN A 42 9.24 -10.35 16.43
C ASN A 42 9.05 -8.93 15.88
N VAL A 43 9.49 -8.66 14.64
CA VAL A 43 9.20 -7.39 13.94
C VAL A 43 7.71 -7.22 13.69
N GLU A 44 7.02 -8.26 13.20
CA GLU A 44 5.56 -8.24 13.01
C GLU A 44 4.83 -8.01 14.34
N ASP A 45 5.25 -8.67 15.42
CA ASP A 45 4.63 -8.55 16.74
C ASP A 45 4.88 -7.18 17.38
N ALA A 46 6.09 -6.61 17.20
CA ALA A 46 6.40 -5.24 17.61
C ALA A 46 5.55 -4.22 16.83
N TRP A 47 5.32 -4.46 15.53
CA TRP A 47 4.43 -3.63 14.72
C TRP A 47 2.97 -3.75 15.19
N ARG A 48 2.48 -4.98 15.43
CA ARG A 48 1.13 -5.21 15.99
C ARG A 48 0.96 -4.47 17.31
N ASP A 49 1.92 -4.57 18.21
CA ASP A 49 1.89 -3.87 19.49
C ASP A 49 1.72 -2.35 19.28
N ARG A 50 2.53 -1.74 18.41
CA ARG A 50 2.49 -0.30 18.19
C ARG A 50 1.26 0.17 17.40
N PHE A 51 1.03 -0.38 16.20
CA PHE A 51 0.05 0.14 15.24
C PHE A 51 -1.34 -0.47 15.40
N THR A 52 -1.43 -1.70 15.92
CA THR A 52 -2.74 -2.33 16.16
C THR A 52 -3.22 -2.05 17.58
N LEU A 53 -2.44 -2.46 18.59
CA LEU A 53 -2.91 -2.49 19.97
C LEU A 53 -2.88 -1.10 20.63
N GLN A 54 -1.77 -0.37 20.56
CA GLN A 54 -1.63 0.92 21.24
C GLN A 54 -2.47 2.03 20.58
N GLU A 55 -2.61 2.00 19.24
CA GLU A 55 -3.48 2.92 18.50
C GLU A 55 -4.98 2.55 18.57
N GLY A 56 -5.31 1.35 19.05
CA GLY A 56 -6.70 0.90 19.18
C GLY A 56 -7.36 0.47 17.87
N ASN A 57 -6.54 0.15 16.86
CA ASN A 57 -6.97 -0.37 15.57
C ASN A 57 -7.34 -1.86 15.68
N ARG A 58 -7.94 -2.40 14.61
CA ARG A 58 -8.39 -3.80 14.57
C ARG A 58 -7.73 -4.54 13.42
N GLU A 59 -7.11 -5.66 13.73
CA GLU A 59 -6.46 -6.51 12.73
C GLU A 59 -7.48 -7.43 12.04
N ILE A 60 -7.33 -7.59 10.73
CA ILE A 60 -8.03 -8.59 9.92
C ILE A 60 -7.04 -9.48 9.16
N GLU A 61 -7.52 -10.61 8.65
CA GLU A 61 -6.77 -11.50 7.75
C GLU A 61 -7.68 -11.83 6.55
N ALA A 62 -7.43 -11.18 5.41
CA ALA A 62 -8.15 -11.40 4.16
C ALA A 62 -7.45 -12.45 3.28
N PRO A 63 -8.18 -13.13 2.38
CA PRO A 63 -7.58 -14.01 1.39
C PRO A 63 -6.52 -13.32 0.52
N THR A 64 -5.56 -14.11 0.02
CA THR A 64 -4.53 -13.62 -0.90
C THR A 64 -4.94 -13.73 -2.36
N VAL A 65 -5.95 -14.53 -2.68
CA VAL A 65 -6.54 -14.67 -4.02
C VAL A 65 -7.84 -13.89 -4.05
N MET A 66 -7.98 -12.97 -5.01
CA MET A 66 -9.18 -12.17 -5.20
C MET A 66 -9.63 -12.22 -6.67
N PRO A 67 -10.94 -12.07 -6.96
CA PRO A 67 -11.45 -12.10 -8.33
C PRO A 67 -10.99 -10.87 -9.12
N GLU A 68 -10.85 -11.03 -10.44
CA GLU A 68 -10.43 -9.98 -11.39
C GLU A 68 -11.16 -8.64 -11.19
N ALA A 69 -12.48 -8.67 -10.99
CA ALA A 69 -13.30 -7.47 -10.80
C ALA A 69 -12.85 -6.55 -9.64
N VAL A 70 -12.21 -7.09 -8.60
CA VAL A 70 -11.64 -6.27 -7.51
C VAL A 70 -10.50 -5.40 -8.04
N PHE A 71 -9.66 -5.98 -8.87
CA PHE A 71 -8.47 -5.32 -9.39
C PHE A 71 -8.79 -4.38 -10.55
N GLU A 72 -9.84 -4.69 -11.31
CA GLU A 72 -10.47 -3.77 -12.26
C GLU A 72 -10.99 -2.51 -11.54
N ALA A 73 -11.79 -2.69 -10.46
CA ALA A 73 -12.32 -1.57 -9.69
C ALA A 73 -11.22 -0.68 -9.11
N SER A 74 -10.17 -1.29 -8.55
CA SER A 74 -9.03 -0.57 -7.97
C SER A 74 -8.09 0.09 -8.99
N GLY A 75 -8.23 -0.23 -10.28
CA GLY A 75 -7.35 0.27 -11.37
C GLY A 75 -6.04 -0.51 -11.55
N HIS A 76 -5.75 -1.53 -10.74
CA HIS A 76 -4.52 -2.30 -10.86
C HIS A 76 -4.38 -3.01 -12.22
N LEU A 77 -5.47 -3.41 -12.87
CA LEU A 77 -5.38 -4.06 -14.19
C LEU A 77 -5.00 -3.10 -15.32
N ASP A 78 -5.15 -1.78 -15.11
CA ASP A 78 -4.85 -0.76 -16.11
C ASP A 78 -3.50 -0.07 -15.89
N THR A 79 -2.98 -0.09 -14.66
CA THR A 79 -1.80 0.73 -14.28
C THR A 79 -0.69 -0.06 -13.61
N PHE A 80 -0.85 -1.37 -13.37
CA PHE A 80 0.12 -2.18 -12.63
C PHE A 80 1.02 -3.00 -13.56
N ASP A 81 1.57 -2.32 -14.57
CA ASP A 81 2.45 -2.88 -15.59
C ASP A 81 3.83 -2.21 -15.52
N ASP A 82 4.88 -3.00 -15.73
CA ASP A 82 6.24 -2.50 -15.93
C ASP A 82 6.65 -2.62 -17.40
N MET A 83 7.57 -1.76 -17.85
CA MET A 83 8.13 -1.84 -19.19
C MET A 83 9.15 -2.99 -19.28
N LEU A 84 8.84 -4.00 -20.09
CA LEU A 84 9.63 -5.19 -20.29
C LEU A 84 10.39 -5.14 -21.62
N VAL A 85 11.70 -5.44 -21.58
CA VAL A 85 12.49 -5.79 -22.77
C VAL A 85 13.14 -7.16 -22.59
N GLU A 86 12.97 -8.06 -23.56
CA GLU A 86 13.58 -9.39 -23.58
C GLU A 86 14.78 -9.44 -24.52
N CYS A 87 15.91 -9.97 -24.05
CA CYS A 87 17.08 -10.15 -24.91
C CYS A 87 16.90 -11.38 -25.83
N SER A 88 16.79 -11.18 -27.14
CA SER A 88 16.65 -12.29 -28.11
C SER A 88 17.79 -13.31 -28.12
N GLU A 89 19.00 -12.92 -27.68
CA GLU A 89 20.18 -13.79 -27.66
C GLU A 89 20.23 -14.73 -26.46
N CYS A 90 19.78 -14.29 -25.27
CA CYS A 90 19.87 -15.11 -24.04
C CYS A 90 18.54 -15.34 -23.31
N GLY A 91 17.46 -14.72 -23.76
CA GLY A 91 16.11 -14.84 -23.21
C GLY A 91 15.96 -14.23 -21.82
N SER A 92 16.87 -13.35 -21.38
CA SER A 92 16.72 -12.65 -20.10
C SER A 92 15.86 -11.41 -20.28
N SER A 93 14.91 -11.26 -19.35
CA SER A 93 14.01 -10.13 -19.22
C SER A 93 14.63 -9.02 -18.37
N HIS A 94 14.42 -7.77 -18.77
CA HIS A 94 14.90 -6.57 -18.07
C HIS A 94 13.81 -5.50 -18.03
N ARG A 95 13.84 -4.66 -16.99
CA ARG A 95 13.04 -3.44 -16.95
C ARG A 95 13.65 -2.39 -17.87
N ALA A 96 12.91 -1.99 -18.89
CA ALA A 96 13.41 -1.13 -19.96
C ALA A 96 13.71 0.30 -19.44
N ASP A 97 12.83 0.84 -18.61
CA ASP A 97 12.95 2.12 -17.92
C ASP A 97 14.28 2.22 -17.14
N HIS A 98 14.54 1.28 -16.22
CA HIS A 98 15.77 1.23 -15.42
C HIS A 98 17.04 1.11 -16.27
N LEU A 99 16.97 0.48 -17.44
CA LEU A 99 18.13 0.40 -18.33
C LEU A 99 18.44 1.76 -18.94
N VAL A 100 17.42 2.53 -19.31
CA VAL A 100 17.54 3.89 -19.83
C VAL A 100 18.03 4.85 -18.74
N GLU A 101 17.45 4.80 -17.54
CA GLU A 101 17.86 5.64 -16.40
C GLU A 101 19.32 5.39 -15.99
N ALA A 102 19.80 4.14 -16.11
CA ALA A 102 21.17 3.81 -15.74
C ALA A 102 22.25 4.42 -16.64
N VAL A 103 21.89 4.87 -17.85
CA VAL A 103 22.85 5.34 -18.87
C VAL A 103 22.54 6.75 -19.39
N THR A 104 21.38 7.29 -19.07
CA THR A 104 20.94 8.63 -19.48
C THR A 104 20.76 9.52 -18.25
N ASP A 105 20.56 10.82 -18.48
CA ASP A 105 20.21 11.79 -17.41
C ASP A 105 18.68 11.84 -17.17
N ILE A 106 17.91 10.88 -17.70
CA ILE A 106 16.47 10.77 -17.49
C ILE A 106 16.25 10.07 -16.16
N GLU A 107 15.55 10.73 -15.24
CA GLU A 107 15.31 10.21 -13.88
C GLU A 107 13.98 9.45 -13.74
N ASP A 108 13.04 9.65 -14.67
CA ASP A 108 11.70 9.04 -14.67
C ASP A 108 11.40 8.53 -16.09
N ALA A 109 12.05 7.42 -16.47
CA ALA A 109 11.86 6.84 -17.80
C ALA A 109 10.54 6.04 -17.90
N GLU A 110 9.96 5.64 -16.77
CA GLU A 110 8.67 4.92 -16.72
C GLU A 110 7.48 5.77 -17.14
N ALA A 111 7.58 7.10 -17.08
CA ALA A 111 6.57 8.02 -17.60
C ALA A 111 6.57 8.18 -19.14
N LEU A 112 7.58 7.65 -19.84
CA LEU A 112 7.72 7.79 -21.29
C LEU A 112 6.90 6.74 -22.05
N PRO A 113 6.40 7.02 -23.26
CA PRO A 113 5.80 5.99 -24.10
C PRO A 113 6.80 4.86 -24.41
N GLY A 114 6.36 3.60 -24.43
CA GLY A 114 7.24 2.46 -24.73
C GLY A 114 8.04 2.60 -26.03
N GLU A 115 7.45 3.17 -27.09
CA GLU A 115 8.15 3.47 -28.36
C GLU A 115 9.31 4.46 -28.19
N GLU A 116 9.21 5.39 -27.25
CA GLU A 116 10.27 6.34 -26.93
C GLU A 116 11.39 5.67 -26.14
N VAL A 117 11.04 4.77 -25.21
CA VAL A 117 12.01 3.96 -24.46
C VAL A 117 12.76 2.99 -25.39
N GLU A 118 12.09 2.37 -26.35
CA GLU A 118 12.72 1.59 -27.42
C GLU A 118 13.75 2.42 -28.21
N ALA A 119 13.38 3.65 -28.59
CA ALA A 119 14.27 4.55 -29.30
C ALA A 119 15.48 4.93 -28.44
N LEU A 120 15.29 5.20 -27.15
CA LEU A 120 16.37 5.51 -26.21
C LEU A 120 17.33 4.33 -26.01
N ILE A 121 16.81 3.10 -25.95
CA ILE A 121 17.63 1.88 -25.92
C ILE A 121 18.51 1.78 -27.17
N ALA A 122 17.95 2.03 -28.35
CA ALA A 122 18.68 1.98 -29.60
C ALA A 122 19.71 3.12 -29.74
N ASP A 123 19.31 4.36 -29.44
CA ASP A 123 20.14 5.56 -29.60
C ASP A 123 21.34 5.59 -28.65
N ASN A 124 21.23 4.94 -27.48
CA ASN A 124 22.30 4.85 -26.49
C ASN A 124 23.07 3.52 -26.55
N ASP A 125 22.85 2.68 -27.57
CA ASP A 125 23.50 1.38 -27.75
C ASP A 125 23.42 0.49 -26.49
N ILE A 126 22.28 0.52 -25.79
CA ILE A 126 22.12 -0.21 -24.52
C ILE A 126 22.25 -1.71 -24.76
N ALA A 127 23.11 -2.36 -23.97
CA ALA A 127 23.37 -3.79 -24.06
C ALA A 127 22.71 -4.55 -22.91
N CYS A 128 22.35 -5.81 -23.18
CA CYS A 128 21.85 -6.75 -22.20
C CYS A 128 22.86 -6.89 -21.04
N PRO A 129 22.45 -6.60 -19.79
CA PRO A 129 23.33 -6.74 -18.62
C PRO A 129 23.83 -8.18 -18.39
N THR A 130 23.11 -9.18 -18.90
CA THR A 130 23.43 -10.60 -18.70
C THR A 130 24.51 -11.10 -19.66
N CYS A 131 24.37 -10.81 -20.97
CA CYS A 131 25.21 -11.40 -22.01
C CYS A 131 25.99 -10.37 -22.86
N GLY A 132 25.69 -9.08 -22.72
CA GLY A 132 26.34 -8.00 -23.47
C GLY A 132 25.89 -7.87 -24.93
N ALA A 133 24.87 -8.60 -25.37
CA ALA A 133 24.26 -8.40 -26.69
C ALA A 133 23.54 -7.04 -26.74
N SER A 134 23.48 -6.42 -27.92
CA SER A 134 22.70 -5.19 -28.10
C SER A 134 21.21 -5.48 -27.91
N LEU A 135 20.50 -4.57 -27.24
CA LEU A 135 19.03 -4.59 -27.12
C LEU A 135 18.35 -3.70 -28.17
N ALA A 136 19.12 -3.08 -29.07
CA ALA A 136 18.56 -2.19 -30.08
C ALA A 136 17.64 -2.96 -31.04
N GLY A 137 16.38 -2.52 -31.11
CA GLY A 137 15.34 -3.15 -31.94
C GLY A 137 14.59 -4.30 -31.28
N GLU A 138 14.85 -4.60 -30.01
CA GLU A 138 13.96 -5.42 -29.19
C GLU A 138 12.75 -4.58 -28.76
N PRO A 139 11.52 -5.13 -28.78
CA PRO A 139 10.33 -4.40 -28.38
C PRO A 139 10.29 -4.16 -26.87
N VAL A 140 9.71 -3.03 -26.48
CA VAL A 140 9.32 -2.74 -25.09
C VAL A 140 7.82 -2.98 -24.98
N GLU A 141 7.45 -3.94 -24.14
CA GLU A 141 6.06 -4.34 -23.91
C GLU A 141 5.63 -4.03 -22.48
N ASP A 142 4.36 -3.69 -22.30
CA ASP A 142 3.77 -3.58 -20.96
C ASP A 142 3.58 -4.96 -20.36
N PHE A 143 4.12 -5.16 -19.15
CA PHE A 143 4.08 -6.44 -18.47
C PHE A 143 3.39 -6.32 -17.11
N ASN A 144 2.24 -6.99 -17.00
CA ASN A 144 1.47 -6.99 -15.77
C ASN A 144 2.19 -7.67 -14.61
N LEU A 145 2.35 -6.92 -13.53
CA LEU A 145 3.04 -7.37 -12.33
C LEU A 145 2.13 -8.20 -11.41
N MET A 146 0.87 -8.46 -11.73
CA MET A 146 0.03 -9.33 -10.92
C MET A 146 0.20 -10.78 -11.31
N PHE A 147 0.25 -11.67 -10.31
CA PHE A 147 0.20 -13.11 -10.58
C PHE A 147 -1.23 -13.56 -10.84
N ALA A 148 -1.56 -13.82 -12.10
CA ALA A 148 -2.85 -14.36 -12.50
C ALA A 148 -3.04 -15.83 -12.05
N THR A 149 -4.29 -16.19 -11.77
CA THR A 149 -4.73 -17.54 -11.42
C THR A 149 -6.19 -17.77 -11.82
N ASP A 150 -6.64 -19.02 -11.72
CA ASP A 150 -7.99 -19.46 -12.02
C ASP A 150 -8.71 -19.90 -10.72
N ILE A 151 -9.84 -19.28 -10.40
CA ILE A 151 -10.67 -19.62 -9.25
C ILE A 151 -11.68 -20.71 -9.66
N GLY A 152 -11.41 -21.93 -9.19
CA GLY A 152 -12.26 -23.10 -9.44
C GLY A 152 -11.88 -23.88 -10.71
N PRO A 153 -12.45 -25.09 -10.92
CA PRO A 153 -12.17 -25.90 -12.10
C PRO A 153 -13.16 -25.65 -13.26
N GLY A 154 -12.71 -25.80 -14.51
CA GLY A 154 -13.59 -25.78 -15.69
C GLY A 154 -13.75 -24.39 -16.28
N ASP A 155 -14.98 -23.86 -16.30
CA ASP A 155 -15.28 -22.44 -16.59
C ASP A 155 -14.85 -21.60 -15.37
N ALA A 156 -13.54 -21.58 -15.12
CA ALA A 156 -12.96 -20.95 -13.95
C ALA A 156 -13.12 -19.42 -14.02
N GLN A 157 -13.29 -18.80 -12.86
CA GLN A 157 -13.33 -17.35 -12.76
C GLN A 157 -11.88 -16.82 -12.69
N PRO A 158 -11.50 -15.84 -13.53
CA PRO A 158 -10.18 -15.23 -13.45
C PRO A 158 -9.98 -14.54 -12.09
N GLY A 159 -8.77 -14.65 -11.56
CA GLY A 159 -8.39 -14.02 -10.31
C GLY A 159 -6.88 -13.78 -10.26
N TYR A 160 -6.45 -13.08 -9.22
CA TYR A 160 -5.05 -12.73 -9.04
C TYR A 160 -4.63 -12.92 -7.59
N LEU A 161 -3.33 -13.16 -7.39
CA LEU A 161 -2.72 -12.96 -6.09
C LEU A 161 -2.62 -11.46 -5.84
N ARG A 162 -3.04 -11.01 -4.66
CA ARG A 162 -3.08 -9.59 -4.30
C ARG A 162 -1.67 -8.95 -4.35
N PRO A 163 -1.52 -7.77 -4.99
CA PRO A 163 -0.24 -7.05 -5.07
C PRO A 163 0.07 -6.18 -3.85
N GLU A 164 -0.94 -5.97 -3.02
CA GLU A 164 -0.94 -5.27 -1.73
C GLU A 164 -1.96 -5.91 -0.78
N THR A 165 -1.94 -5.57 0.51
CA THR A 165 -2.95 -6.07 1.47
C THR A 165 -4.14 -5.12 1.63
N ALA A 166 -3.99 -3.84 1.32
CA ALA A 166 -5.00 -2.78 1.43
C ALA A 166 -6.35 -3.14 0.76
N GLN A 167 -6.35 -3.73 -0.45
CA GLN A 167 -7.58 -4.16 -1.12
C GLN A 167 -8.42 -5.15 -0.30
N GLY A 168 -7.77 -6.02 0.51
CA GLY A 168 -8.46 -6.92 1.42
C GLY A 168 -9.19 -6.21 2.57
N ILE A 169 -8.81 -4.97 2.86
CA ILE A 169 -9.47 -4.08 3.83
C ILE A 169 -10.59 -3.31 3.14
N PHE A 170 -10.31 -2.70 1.98
CA PHE A 170 -11.30 -1.87 1.28
C PHE A 170 -12.53 -2.65 0.85
N VAL A 171 -12.36 -3.83 0.23
CA VAL A 171 -13.49 -4.67 -0.22
C VAL A 171 -14.40 -5.08 0.95
N GLU A 172 -13.84 -5.24 2.15
CA GLU A 172 -14.59 -5.62 3.34
C GLU A 172 -15.14 -4.41 4.13
N PHE A 173 -14.91 -3.18 3.67
CA PHE A 173 -15.35 -1.94 4.32
C PHE A 173 -16.85 -1.94 4.72
N PRO A 174 -17.80 -2.43 3.88
CA PRO A 174 -19.21 -2.48 4.26
C PRO A 174 -19.47 -3.27 5.55
N ARG A 175 -18.67 -4.31 5.83
CA ARG A 175 -18.72 -5.06 7.09
C ARG A 175 -17.93 -4.36 8.20
N LEU A 176 -16.76 -3.81 7.89
CA LEU A 176 -15.87 -3.20 8.88
C LEU A 176 -16.50 -1.95 9.52
N LYS A 177 -17.21 -1.13 8.73
CA LYS A 177 -17.95 0.04 9.24
C LYS A 177 -19.05 -0.35 10.24
N GLU A 178 -19.68 -1.53 10.09
CA GLU A 178 -20.64 -2.03 11.08
C GLU A 178 -19.97 -2.35 12.41
N TYR A 179 -18.77 -2.93 12.39
CA TYR A 179 -18.00 -3.17 13.60
C TYR A 179 -17.57 -1.85 14.25
N ALA A 180 -17.29 -0.81 13.47
CA ALA A 180 -17.08 0.55 13.96
C ALA A 180 -18.39 1.25 14.38
N ARG A 181 -19.54 0.59 14.19
CA ARG A 181 -20.90 1.10 14.46
C ARG A 181 -21.21 2.40 13.71
N GLY A 182 -20.66 2.54 12.51
CA GLY A 182 -20.79 3.73 11.67
C GLY A 182 -20.15 4.99 12.27
N ASN A 183 -19.16 4.85 13.14
CA ASN A 183 -18.41 6.00 13.67
C ASN A 183 -17.03 6.07 13.02
N LEU A 184 -16.62 7.29 12.71
CA LEU A 184 -15.25 7.65 12.35
C LEU A 184 -14.62 8.43 13.52
N PRO A 185 -13.28 8.45 13.64
CA PRO A 185 -12.33 7.69 12.83
C PRO A 185 -12.20 6.23 13.34
N PHE A 186 -11.82 5.30 12.47
CA PHE A 186 -11.41 3.94 12.87
C PHE A 186 -10.35 3.37 11.93
N GLY A 187 -9.41 2.59 12.47
CA GLY A 187 -8.34 1.98 11.68
C GLY A 187 -8.44 0.45 11.64
N ILE A 188 -8.08 -0.11 10.49
CA ILE A 188 -7.99 -1.55 10.25
C ILE A 188 -6.58 -1.90 9.82
N THR A 189 -5.97 -2.86 10.50
CA THR A 189 -4.63 -3.34 10.18
C THR A 189 -4.67 -4.70 9.50
N GLN A 190 -3.67 -5.01 8.70
CA GLN A 190 -3.46 -6.34 8.16
C GLN A 190 -1.96 -6.62 7.99
N ILE A 191 -1.54 -7.81 8.42
CA ILE A 191 -0.19 -8.31 8.15
C ILE A 191 -0.32 -9.59 7.32
N GLY A 192 0.26 -9.60 6.13
CA GLY A 192 0.19 -10.78 5.29
C GLY A 192 1.04 -10.70 4.03
N PRO A 193 1.08 -11.79 3.25
CA PRO A 193 1.83 -11.81 2.01
C PRO A 193 1.12 -10.99 0.93
N ALA A 194 1.93 -10.39 0.07
CA ALA A 194 1.57 -9.74 -1.18
C ALA A 194 2.55 -10.18 -2.27
N TYR A 195 2.11 -10.07 -3.52
CA TYR A 195 2.78 -10.69 -4.66
C TYR A 195 2.91 -9.73 -5.82
N ARG A 196 4.14 -9.50 -6.28
CA ARG A 196 4.42 -8.69 -7.47
C ARG A 196 5.32 -9.51 -8.39
N ASN A 197 4.94 -9.72 -9.64
CA ASN A 197 5.66 -10.54 -10.61
C ASN A 197 6.86 -9.78 -11.19
N GLU A 198 7.67 -9.20 -10.30
CA GLU A 198 8.83 -8.39 -10.58
C GLU A 198 9.72 -9.01 -11.66
N ILE A 199 10.03 -8.21 -12.69
CA ILE A 199 10.78 -8.61 -13.87
C ILE A 199 12.21 -9.01 -13.46
N SER A 200 12.86 -8.20 -12.61
CA SER A 200 14.26 -8.42 -12.22
C SER A 200 14.47 -8.30 -10.70
N PRO A 201 14.11 -9.34 -9.92
CA PRO A 201 14.28 -9.34 -8.48
C PRO A 201 15.77 -9.26 -8.08
N ARG A 202 16.12 -8.34 -7.18
CA ARG A 202 17.50 -8.04 -6.77
C ARG A 202 17.61 -7.50 -5.34
N GLY A 203 18.83 -7.50 -4.80
CA GLY A 203 19.14 -6.82 -3.54
C GLY A 203 18.73 -7.55 -2.26
N GLY A 204 18.63 -8.88 -2.26
CA GLY A 204 18.18 -9.64 -1.09
C GLY A 204 16.67 -9.55 -0.92
N LEU A 205 16.22 -9.02 0.22
CA LEU A 205 14.80 -8.83 0.57
C LEU A 205 14.21 -7.49 0.07
N LEU A 206 14.92 -6.75 -0.79
CA LEU A 206 14.49 -5.43 -1.27
C LEU A 206 13.46 -5.50 -2.41
N ARG A 207 13.76 -6.26 -3.47
CA ARG A 207 12.86 -6.49 -4.61
C ARG A 207 12.55 -7.98 -4.71
N LEU A 208 11.33 -8.33 -4.33
CA LEU A 208 10.84 -9.70 -4.17
C LEU A 208 9.56 -9.92 -4.98
N ARG A 209 9.25 -11.19 -5.25
CA ARG A 209 7.99 -11.61 -5.88
C ARG A 209 6.90 -12.00 -4.90
N GLU A 210 7.30 -12.43 -3.71
CA GLU A 210 6.45 -12.66 -2.56
C GLU A 210 7.12 -11.99 -1.36
N PHE A 211 6.39 -11.13 -0.68
CA PHE A 211 6.87 -10.43 0.51
C PHE A 211 5.72 -10.19 1.47
N THR A 212 6.03 -9.91 2.73
CA THR A 212 5.04 -9.60 3.75
C THR A 212 4.95 -8.09 3.91
N GLN A 213 3.74 -7.56 3.83
CA GLN A 213 3.42 -6.18 4.21
C GLN A 213 2.67 -6.16 5.54
N ALA A 214 2.84 -5.06 6.26
CA ALA A 214 2.01 -4.69 7.40
C ALA A 214 1.41 -3.32 7.11
N GLU A 215 0.11 -3.28 6.86
CA GLU A 215 -0.59 -2.08 6.39
C GLU A 215 -1.70 -1.70 7.38
N LEU A 216 -1.96 -0.40 7.48
CA LEU A 216 -3.04 0.19 8.27
C LEU A 216 -3.86 1.10 7.36
N GLU A 217 -5.15 0.84 7.22
CA GLU A 217 -6.09 1.79 6.64
C GLU A 217 -6.82 2.55 7.75
N GLN A 218 -6.44 3.82 7.95
CA GLN A 218 -7.10 4.71 8.88
C GLN A 218 -8.22 5.48 8.16
N PHE A 219 -9.47 5.08 8.40
CA PHE A 219 -10.65 5.76 7.88
C PHE A 219 -11.00 6.97 8.73
N ILE A 220 -11.15 8.12 8.09
CA ILE A 220 -11.41 9.40 8.74
C ILE A 220 -12.52 10.18 8.03
N ASP A 221 -13.20 11.03 8.79
CA ASP A 221 -13.95 12.15 8.23
C ASP A 221 -12.97 13.31 7.94
N PRO A 222 -12.76 13.70 6.67
CA PRO A 222 -11.77 14.72 6.33
C PRO A 222 -12.11 16.12 6.85
N GLU A 223 -13.37 16.38 7.22
CA GLU A 223 -13.81 17.70 7.69
C GLU A 223 -13.74 17.84 9.22
N SER A 224 -13.97 16.74 9.96
CA SER A 224 -14.11 16.81 11.42
C SER A 224 -13.12 15.98 12.23
N ASP A 225 -12.48 14.97 11.65
CA ASP A 225 -11.57 14.11 12.41
C ASP A 225 -10.13 14.66 12.38
N GLU A 226 -9.60 14.93 13.56
CA GLU A 226 -8.21 15.34 13.77
C GLU A 226 -7.40 14.21 14.45
N PRO A 227 -6.14 14.00 14.07
CA PRO A 227 -5.28 13.03 14.73
C PRO A 227 -4.90 13.53 16.13
N PRO A 228 -4.57 12.64 17.07
CA PRO A 228 -4.08 13.02 18.39
C PRO A 228 -2.60 13.45 18.34
N LEU A 229 -2.30 14.51 17.57
CA LEU A 229 -0.96 15.00 17.24
C LEU A 229 -0.11 15.32 18.48
N ASP A 230 -0.74 15.74 19.58
CA ASP A 230 -0.06 16.00 20.87
C ASP A 230 0.78 14.82 21.37
N ARG A 231 0.45 13.58 20.99
CA ARG A 231 1.20 12.38 21.43
C ARG A 231 2.57 12.26 20.78
N VAL A 232 2.74 12.83 19.60
CA VAL A 232 3.95 12.70 18.79
C VAL A 232 4.58 14.05 18.42
N ARG A 233 4.00 15.15 18.91
CA ARG A 233 4.39 16.51 18.52
C ARG A 233 5.87 16.80 18.72
N ASP A 234 6.45 16.30 19.81
CA ASP A 234 7.85 16.52 20.18
C ASP A 234 8.82 15.46 19.60
N VAL A 235 8.30 14.49 18.82
CA VAL A 235 9.14 13.45 18.19
C VAL A 235 10.02 14.11 17.13
N SER A 236 11.34 13.95 17.29
CA SER A 236 12.34 14.46 16.35
C SER A 236 12.39 13.58 15.11
N VAL A 237 12.42 14.21 13.93
CA VAL A 237 12.44 13.54 12.63
C VAL A 237 13.41 14.23 11.70
N ARG A 238 13.99 13.43 10.80
CA ARG A 238 14.75 13.91 9.64
C ARG A 238 13.88 13.81 8.40
N LEU A 239 13.55 14.94 7.80
CA LEU A 239 12.72 15.04 6.61
C LEU A 239 13.56 15.39 5.38
N TYR A 240 13.17 14.88 4.22
CA TYR A 240 13.65 15.30 2.91
C TYR A 240 12.45 15.72 2.04
N PRO A 241 11.93 16.95 2.22
CA PRO A 241 10.76 17.45 1.50
C PRO A 241 10.98 17.53 -0.01
N ALA A 242 9.91 17.52 -0.79
CA ALA A 242 9.99 17.65 -2.26
C ALA A 242 10.69 18.96 -2.68
N THR A 243 10.45 20.04 -1.95
CA THR A 243 11.08 21.35 -2.21
C THR A 243 12.60 21.33 -2.04
N GLU A 244 13.11 20.52 -1.13
CA GLU A 244 14.56 20.36 -0.92
C GLU A 244 15.16 19.41 -1.96
N GLN A 245 14.43 18.36 -2.35
CA GLN A 245 14.85 17.45 -3.42
C GLN A 245 15.09 18.17 -4.75
N GLU A 246 14.23 19.12 -5.10
CA GLU A 246 14.34 19.90 -6.34
C GLU A 246 15.37 21.05 -6.25
N ALA A 247 15.89 21.34 -5.06
CA ALA A 247 16.85 22.41 -4.84
C ALA A 247 18.27 21.98 -5.23
N ALA A 248 19.01 22.87 -5.92
CA ALA A 248 20.38 22.60 -6.36
C ALA A 248 21.37 22.29 -5.22
N ASP A 249 21.09 22.79 -4.01
CA ASP A 249 21.85 22.56 -2.78
C ASP A 249 20.89 22.11 -1.65
N GLY A 250 19.91 21.26 -1.96
CA GLY A 250 18.92 20.77 -1.01
C GLY A 250 19.52 20.10 0.22
N GLU A 251 18.96 20.40 1.40
CA GLU A 251 19.42 19.84 2.67
C GLU A 251 18.33 19.03 3.37
N TYR A 252 18.72 18.15 4.28
CA TYR A 252 17.77 17.49 5.17
C TYR A 252 17.24 18.49 6.20
N LEU A 253 15.95 18.39 6.49
CA LEU A 253 15.29 19.17 7.52
C LEU A 253 15.17 18.32 8.80
N ASP A 254 16.05 18.58 9.76
CA ASP A 254 15.94 18.02 11.12
C ASP A 254 14.99 18.93 11.94
N THR A 255 13.84 18.38 12.35
CA THR A 255 12.76 19.13 13.02
C THR A 255 11.93 18.22 13.94
N THR A 256 10.86 18.72 14.53
CA THR A 256 9.84 17.91 15.22
C THR A 256 8.60 17.74 14.35
N ILE A 257 7.83 16.66 14.58
CA ILE A 257 6.54 16.45 13.89
C ILE A 257 5.62 17.66 14.04
N GLY A 258 5.55 18.25 15.24
CA GLY A 258 4.72 19.42 15.51
C GLY A 258 5.10 20.63 14.68
N GLU A 259 6.38 20.96 14.64
CA GLU A 259 6.89 22.08 13.85
C GLU A 259 6.69 21.83 12.35
N ALA A 260 6.96 20.60 11.86
CA ALA A 260 6.79 20.25 10.46
C ALA A 260 5.33 20.35 9.98
N VAL A 261 4.36 19.97 10.83
CA VAL A 261 2.93 20.12 10.52
C VAL A 261 2.50 21.59 10.62
N ASP A 262 2.91 22.31 11.67
CA ASP A 262 2.54 23.72 11.86
C ASP A 262 3.09 24.62 10.73
N ASP A 263 4.30 24.34 10.25
CA ASP A 263 4.95 25.08 9.16
C ASP A 263 4.47 24.63 7.77
N GLY A 264 3.61 23.60 7.70
CA GLY A 264 3.05 23.08 6.45
C GLY A 264 4.05 22.30 5.58
N VAL A 265 5.16 21.83 6.16
CA VAL A 265 6.10 20.93 5.49
C VAL A 265 5.45 19.57 5.26
N ILE A 266 4.81 19.03 6.31
CA ILE A 266 3.93 17.86 6.20
C ILE A 266 2.51 18.40 6.01
N GLY A 267 1.92 18.16 4.84
CA GLY A 267 0.65 18.78 4.47
C GLY A 267 -0.54 18.19 5.24
N SER A 268 -0.50 16.88 5.52
CA SER A 268 -1.54 16.19 6.27
C SER A 268 -1.15 15.97 7.74
N PRO A 269 -1.90 16.53 8.72
CA PRO A 269 -1.67 16.24 10.13
C PRO A 269 -1.76 14.75 10.46
N TRP A 270 -2.62 14.00 9.77
CA TRP A 270 -2.75 12.55 9.97
C TRP A 270 -1.52 11.79 9.47
N VAL A 271 -0.95 12.19 8.33
CA VAL A 271 0.34 11.65 7.88
C VAL A 271 1.42 11.99 8.90
N GLY A 272 1.52 13.25 9.33
CA GLY A 272 2.47 13.67 10.38
C GLY A 272 2.33 12.88 11.67
N TYR A 273 1.09 12.58 12.09
CA TYR A 273 0.85 11.71 13.24
C TYR A 273 1.48 10.32 13.08
N TYR A 274 1.23 9.66 11.95
CA TYR A 274 1.77 8.32 11.71
C TYR A 274 3.27 8.30 11.41
N LEU A 275 3.85 9.36 10.86
CA LEU A 275 5.31 9.52 10.79
C LEU A 275 5.93 9.55 12.19
N GLY A 276 5.33 10.28 13.13
CA GLY A 276 5.76 10.30 14.52
C GLY A 276 5.62 8.95 15.22
N VAL A 277 4.47 8.27 15.03
CA VAL A 277 4.24 6.90 15.54
C VAL A 277 5.28 5.93 15.00
N ALA A 278 5.62 6.04 13.71
CA ALA A 278 6.59 5.18 13.05
C ALA A 278 8.03 5.47 13.48
N GLN A 279 8.41 6.74 13.64
CA GLN A 279 9.74 7.12 14.13
C GLN A 279 10.06 6.44 15.47
N GLU A 280 9.14 6.53 16.44
CA GLU A 280 9.30 5.86 17.73
C GLU A 280 9.38 4.34 17.61
N TRP A 281 8.64 3.76 16.66
CA TRP A 281 8.69 2.32 16.40
C TRP A 281 10.04 1.89 15.82
N TYR A 282 10.54 2.59 14.82
CA TYR A 282 11.83 2.32 14.19
C TYR A 282 12.98 2.42 15.20
N GLU A 283 12.98 3.45 16.05
CA GLU A 283 13.91 3.58 17.17
C GLU A 283 13.84 2.37 18.12
N ARG A 284 12.62 1.96 18.49
CA ARG A 284 12.37 0.84 19.40
C ARG A 284 12.85 -0.50 18.84
N VAL A 285 12.64 -0.78 17.56
CA VAL A 285 13.07 -2.04 16.93
C VAL A 285 14.57 -2.07 16.57
N GLY A 286 15.26 -0.92 16.67
CA GLY A 286 16.71 -0.83 16.52
C GLY A 286 17.18 -0.37 15.14
N VAL A 287 16.36 0.38 14.39
CA VAL A 287 16.84 1.10 13.22
C VAL A 287 17.70 2.28 13.67
N ASP A 288 18.96 2.31 13.24
CA ASP A 288 19.85 3.48 13.38
C ASP A 288 19.24 4.75 12.75
N THR A 289 18.88 5.71 13.61
CA THR A 289 18.25 6.99 13.22
C THR A 289 19.18 7.94 12.49
N ASP A 290 20.51 7.79 12.62
CA ASP A 290 21.45 8.61 11.86
C ASP A 290 21.45 8.24 10.37
N ARG A 291 20.98 7.03 10.05
CA ARG A 291 20.90 6.42 8.73
C ARG A 291 19.44 6.23 8.27
N PHE A 292 18.54 7.05 8.81
CA PHE A 292 17.10 7.00 8.56
C PHE A 292 16.58 8.40 8.22
N ARG A 293 15.57 8.48 7.35
CA ARG A 293 14.86 9.73 7.00
C ARG A 293 13.45 9.44 6.51
N PHE A 294 12.60 10.46 6.49
CA PHE A 294 11.36 10.46 5.72
C PHE A 294 11.52 11.32 4.47
N ARG A 295 11.31 10.77 3.28
CA ARG A 295 11.39 11.48 1.99
C ARG A 295 9.99 11.71 1.44
N GLN A 296 9.66 12.94 1.06
CA GLN A 296 8.38 13.22 0.42
C GLN A 296 8.40 12.81 -1.06
N HIS A 297 7.32 12.27 -1.58
CA HIS A 297 7.21 12.01 -3.02
C HIS A 297 7.22 13.30 -3.83
N LEU A 298 7.89 13.28 -4.99
CA LEU A 298 7.80 14.34 -5.97
C LEU A 298 6.44 14.33 -6.69
N ALA A 299 6.10 15.42 -7.36
CA ALA A 299 4.78 15.55 -7.99
C ALA A 299 4.48 14.45 -9.04
N GLY A 300 5.51 13.94 -9.74
CA GLY A 300 5.41 12.85 -10.72
C GLY A 300 5.46 11.44 -10.13
N GLU A 301 6.05 11.26 -8.95
CA GLU A 301 6.18 9.96 -8.28
C GLU A 301 4.92 9.55 -7.49
N ARG A 302 4.08 10.54 -7.14
CA ARG A 302 2.88 10.28 -6.34
C ARG A 302 1.92 9.39 -7.12
N ALA A 303 1.49 8.31 -6.48
CA ALA A 303 0.35 7.52 -6.95
C ALA A 303 -0.84 8.44 -7.21
N HIS A 304 -1.63 8.15 -8.25
CA HIS A 304 -2.71 9.01 -8.74
C HIS A 304 -3.78 9.35 -7.69
N TYR A 305 -3.84 8.60 -6.59
CA TYR A 305 -4.75 8.80 -5.46
C TYR A 305 -4.15 9.53 -4.25
N ALA A 306 -2.83 9.73 -4.16
CA ALA A 306 -2.18 10.28 -2.96
C ALA A 306 -2.04 11.81 -2.98
N ALA A 307 -2.67 12.49 -2.01
CA ALA A 307 -2.58 13.96 -1.86
C ALA A 307 -1.25 14.41 -1.22
N ASP A 308 -0.77 13.65 -0.24
CA ASP A 308 0.54 13.80 0.43
C ASP A 308 1.08 12.40 0.68
N CYS A 309 2.37 12.18 0.42
CA CYS A 309 2.99 10.87 0.54
C CYS A 309 4.46 11.01 0.99
N TRP A 310 4.83 10.24 1.99
CA TRP A 310 6.17 10.21 2.57
C TRP A 310 6.68 8.78 2.68
N ASP A 311 7.90 8.53 2.24
CA ASP A 311 8.58 7.25 2.40
C ASP A 311 9.51 7.28 3.61
N ALA A 312 9.39 6.31 4.51
CA ALA A 312 10.46 5.99 5.44
C ALA A 312 11.59 5.30 4.67
N GLU A 313 12.75 5.96 4.62
CA GLU A 313 13.93 5.45 3.96
C GLU A 313 15.05 5.18 4.96
N SER A 314 15.77 4.08 4.73
CA SER A 314 16.93 3.71 5.51
C SER A 314 18.13 3.50 4.60
N GLU A 315 19.31 3.93 5.02
CA GLU A 315 20.53 3.72 4.26
C GLU A 315 21.09 2.31 4.53
N VAL A 316 21.20 1.49 3.48
CA VAL A 316 21.78 0.16 3.52
C VAL A 316 22.84 -0.01 2.43
N ASP A 317 24.10 -0.03 2.86
CA ASP A 317 25.29 -0.24 2.04
C ASP A 317 25.45 0.80 0.90
N GLY A 318 25.38 2.07 1.27
CA GLY A 318 25.52 3.25 0.42
C GLY A 318 24.23 3.72 -0.24
N ASP A 319 23.16 2.94 -0.18
CA ASP A 319 21.92 3.21 -0.91
C ASP A 319 20.75 3.47 0.06
N TRP A 320 19.94 4.48 -0.22
CA TRP A 320 18.68 4.70 0.48
C TRP A 320 17.61 3.74 -0.06
N ILE A 321 16.96 3.03 0.84
CA ILE A 321 15.89 2.09 0.52
C ILE A 321 14.62 2.47 1.26
N GLU A 322 13.51 2.54 0.53
CA GLU A 322 12.18 2.71 1.10
C GLU A 322 11.78 1.43 1.86
N ILE A 323 11.42 1.57 3.13
CA ILE A 323 11.02 0.47 4.01
C ILE A 323 9.56 0.57 4.47
N ALA A 324 8.94 1.74 4.33
CA ALA A 324 7.51 1.95 4.45
C ALA A 324 7.06 3.23 3.71
N GLY A 325 5.82 3.26 3.24
CA GLY A 325 5.15 4.44 2.69
C GLY A 325 4.05 4.95 3.63
N PHE A 326 3.81 6.27 3.61
CA PHE A 326 2.79 6.94 4.40
C PHE A 326 1.99 7.87 3.50
N ALA A 327 0.81 7.43 3.05
CA ALA A 327 0.01 8.11 2.06
C ALA A 327 -1.32 8.64 2.63
N TYR A 328 -1.72 9.82 2.20
CA TYR A 328 -3.11 10.28 2.31
C TYR A 328 -3.82 10.00 0.99
N ARG A 329 -4.67 8.98 0.94
CA ARG A 329 -5.27 8.44 -0.30
C ARG A 329 -6.60 9.08 -0.69
N GLY A 330 -7.07 10.06 0.09
CA GLY A 330 -8.41 10.64 -0.10
C GLY A 330 -9.50 9.57 0.01
N ASP A 331 -10.56 9.69 -0.80
CA ASP A 331 -11.66 8.75 -0.87
C ASP A 331 -11.57 7.77 -2.05
N TYR A 332 -10.47 7.78 -2.81
CA TYR A 332 -10.34 7.09 -4.09
C TYR A 332 -10.77 5.62 -4.03
N ASP A 333 -10.18 4.85 -3.11
CA ASP A 333 -10.41 3.41 -3.00
C ASP A 333 -11.87 3.07 -2.69
N LEU A 334 -12.46 3.78 -1.72
CA LEU A 334 -13.85 3.56 -1.34
C LEU A 334 -14.82 4.01 -2.42
N SER A 335 -14.57 5.16 -3.06
CA SER A 335 -15.38 5.67 -4.17
C SER A 335 -15.32 4.76 -5.39
N LYS A 336 -14.16 4.15 -5.69
CA LYS A 336 -14.02 3.15 -6.74
C LYS A 336 -14.81 1.88 -6.43
N HIS A 337 -14.67 1.33 -5.23
CA HIS A 337 -15.44 0.14 -4.85
C HIS A 337 -16.94 0.40 -4.71
N ASP A 338 -17.38 1.61 -4.32
CA ASP A 338 -18.80 2.01 -4.31
C ASP A 338 -19.40 2.03 -5.73
N ALA A 339 -18.62 2.49 -6.72
CA ALA A 339 -19.07 2.56 -8.11
C ALA A 339 -19.17 1.18 -8.80
N TYR A 340 -18.35 0.21 -8.37
CA TYR A 340 -18.32 -1.14 -8.95
C TYR A 340 -19.09 -2.19 -8.13
N GLY A 341 -19.26 -1.96 -6.83
CA GLY A 341 -19.89 -2.88 -5.89
C GLY A 341 -21.40 -2.67 -5.75
N ASP A 342 -22.09 -3.71 -5.25
CA ASP A 342 -23.54 -3.65 -4.96
C ASP A 342 -23.85 -3.05 -3.56
N ASP A 343 -22.85 -3.00 -2.68
CA ASP A 343 -22.96 -2.51 -1.31
C ASP A 343 -22.45 -1.07 -1.21
N SER A 344 -22.93 -0.35 -0.19
CA SER A 344 -22.48 1.03 0.05
C SER A 344 -21.14 1.08 0.80
N PHE A 345 -20.21 1.92 0.32
CA PHE A 345 -18.91 2.20 0.92
C PHE A 345 -18.85 3.57 1.64
N THR A 346 -20.02 4.11 1.98
CA THR A 346 -20.15 5.35 2.76
C THR A 346 -20.55 5.09 4.22
N VAL A 347 -20.39 6.09 5.08
CA VAL A 347 -20.85 6.09 6.47
C VAL A 347 -21.92 7.15 6.65
N PHE A 348 -23.02 6.83 7.34
CA PHE A 348 -24.03 7.82 7.69
C PHE A 348 -23.59 8.67 8.88
N LYS A 349 -23.29 9.94 8.65
CA LYS A 349 -22.99 10.95 9.66
C LYS A 349 -24.27 11.69 10.04
N ARG A 350 -24.67 11.54 11.30
CA ARG A 350 -25.84 12.25 11.83
C ARG A 350 -25.50 13.73 12.04
N TYR A 351 -26.40 14.63 11.63
CA TYR A 351 -26.29 16.04 11.96
C TYR A 351 -26.59 16.29 13.44
N ASP A 352 -25.93 17.29 14.02
CA ASP A 352 -26.24 17.78 15.37
C ASP A 352 -27.69 18.29 15.46
N GLU A 353 -28.12 19.02 14.43
CA GLU A 353 -29.49 19.49 14.26
C GLU A 353 -30.03 19.06 12.89
N PRO A 354 -31.23 18.44 12.81
CA PRO A 354 -31.82 18.06 11.54
C PRO A 354 -32.00 19.26 10.60
N LYS A 355 -31.60 19.10 9.35
CA LYS A 355 -31.76 20.12 8.31
C LYS A 355 -33.11 19.90 7.64
N THR A 356 -33.88 20.97 7.43
CA THR A 356 -35.06 20.92 6.55
C THR A 356 -34.63 21.39 5.19
N VAL A 357 -34.69 20.51 4.19
CA VAL A 357 -34.35 20.80 2.81
C VAL A 357 -35.59 20.65 1.94
N GLU A 358 -35.75 21.53 0.97
CA GLU A 358 -36.76 21.37 -0.07
C GLU A 358 -36.20 20.39 -1.10
N ARG A 359 -36.84 19.22 -1.24
CA ARG A 359 -36.45 18.22 -2.24
C ARG A 359 -37.47 18.22 -3.37
N ALA A 360 -36.98 18.45 -4.57
CA ALA A 360 -37.73 18.20 -5.79
C ALA A 360 -37.83 16.69 -6.00
N THR A 361 -39.05 16.19 -6.18
CA THR A 361 -39.34 14.77 -6.40
C THR A 361 -40.37 14.63 -7.51
N VAL A 362 -40.30 13.52 -8.23
CA VAL A 362 -41.29 13.11 -9.24
C VAL A 362 -41.93 11.80 -8.80
N ASP A 363 -43.20 11.60 -9.12
CA ASP A 363 -43.92 10.33 -8.93
C ASP A 363 -44.57 9.93 -10.28
N PRO A 364 -43.77 9.50 -11.28
CA PRO A 364 -44.27 9.40 -12.64
C PRO A 364 -45.38 8.34 -12.76
N ASP A 365 -46.48 8.66 -13.46
CA ASP A 365 -47.59 7.72 -13.64
C ASP A 365 -47.20 6.59 -14.60
N MET A 366 -46.75 5.47 -14.02
CA MET A 366 -46.34 4.29 -14.77
C MET A 366 -47.46 3.66 -15.61
N SER A 367 -48.73 3.98 -15.32
CA SER A 367 -49.86 3.53 -16.15
C SER A 367 -49.95 4.30 -17.48
N VAL A 368 -49.30 5.46 -17.58
CA VAL A 368 -49.13 6.26 -18.80
C VAL A 368 -47.77 5.98 -19.43
N LEU A 369 -46.68 6.03 -18.65
CA LEU A 369 -45.33 5.80 -19.18
C LEU A 369 -45.15 4.38 -19.76
N GLY A 370 -45.71 3.36 -19.10
CA GLY A 370 -45.58 1.97 -19.55
C GLY A 370 -46.13 1.73 -20.96
N PRO A 371 -47.38 2.12 -21.27
CA PRO A 371 -47.92 2.04 -22.63
C PRO A 371 -47.22 2.94 -23.67
N GLU A 372 -46.69 4.09 -23.27
CA GLU A 372 -46.11 5.09 -24.16
C GLU A 372 -44.65 4.79 -24.55
N PHE A 373 -43.82 4.42 -23.57
CA PHE A 373 -42.38 4.20 -23.74
C PHE A 373 -41.97 2.72 -23.65
N GLY A 374 -42.89 1.81 -23.31
CA GLY A 374 -42.66 0.37 -23.40
C GLY A 374 -41.50 -0.11 -22.52
N GLY A 375 -40.43 -0.62 -23.14
CA GLY A 375 -39.25 -1.14 -22.46
C GLY A 375 -38.45 -0.08 -21.72
N ASP A 376 -38.54 1.18 -22.17
CA ASP A 376 -37.74 2.29 -21.65
C ASP A 376 -38.45 3.07 -20.55
N ALA A 377 -39.71 2.73 -20.23
CA ALA A 377 -40.53 3.44 -19.25
C ALA A 377 -39.87 3.58 -17.87
N ALA A 378 -39.12 2.55 -17.42
CA ALA A 378 -38.38 2.60 -16.17
C ALA A 378 -37.20 3.58 -16.22
N ALA A 379 -36.44 3.57 -17.33
CA ALA A 379 -35.31 4.46 -17.53
C ALA A 379 -35.76 5.92 -17.73
N VAL A 380 -36.90 6.14 -18.39
CA VAL A 380 -37.54 7.46 -18.48
C VAL A 380 -37.95 7.98 -17.10
N ALA A 381 -38.53 7.14 -16.24
CA ALA A 381 -38.90 7.52 -14.88
C ALA A 381 -37.66 7.87 -14.03
N GLU A 382 -36.58 7.11 -14.17
CA GLU A 382 -35.29 7.38 -13.51
C GLU A 382 -34.66 8.69 -14.01
N ALA A 383 -34.66 8.92 -15.33
CA ALA A 383 -34.15 10.15 -15.92
C ALA A 383 -34.94 11.39 -15.48
N LEU A 384 -36.27 11.28 -15.30
CA LEU A 384 -37.09 12.33 -14.71
C LEU A 384 -36.70 12.62 -13.25
N ALA A 385 -36.41 11.59 -12.45
CA ALA A 385 -35.98 11.77 -11.07
C ALA A 385 -34.63 12.50 -10.99
N THR A 386 -33.66 12.07 -11.81
CA THR A 386 -32.35 12.73 -11.92
C THR A 386 -32.47 14.17 -12.41
N LEU A 387 -33.35 14.44 -13.39
CA LEU A 387 -33.60 15.79 -13.88
C LEU A 387 -34.24 16.67 -12.80
N ALA A 388 -35.18 16.15 -12.01
CA ALA A 388 -35.83 16.89 -10.93
C ALA A 388 -34.85 17.32 -9.84
N GLU A 389 -33.84 16.51 -9.53
CA GLU A 389 -32.80 16.88 -8.58
C GLU A 389 -31.82 17.91 -9.15
N ARG A 390 -31.51 17.83 -10.45
CA ARG A 390 -30.52 18.68 -11.11
C ARG A 390 -31.06 20.04 -11.55
N ASP A 391 -32.27 20.07 -12.11
CA ASP A 391 -32.91 21.23 -12.71
C ASP A 391 -34.44 21.21 -12.47
N PRO A 392 -34.90 21.58 -11.26
CA PRO A 392 -36.33 21.62 -10.93
C PRO A 392 -37.15 22.52 -11.86
N ASP A 393 -36.54 23.59 -12.40
CA ASP A 393 -37.20 24.55 -13.29
C ASP A 393 -37.58 23.92 -14.65
N ALA A 394 -36.97 22.77 -15.01
CA ALA A 394 -37.33 22.01 -16.21
C ALA A 394 -38.77 21.47 -16.18
N PHE A 395 -39.41 21.43 -15.00
CA PHE A 395 -40.78 20.93 -14.80
C PHE A 395 -41.85 22.03 -14.83
N ASP A 396 -41.47 23.29 -15.06
CA ASP A 396 -42.42 24.42 -15.17
C ASP A 396 -43.19 24.46 -16.51
N GLY A 397 -42.76 23.65 -17.49
CA GLY A 397 -43.35 23.55 -18.83
C GLY A 397 -44.58 22.63 -18.92
N GLU A 398 -45.20 22.57 -20.11
CA GLU A 398 -46.25 21.58 -20.42
C GLU A 398 -45.64 20.17 -20.64
N THR A 399 -44.37 20.11 -21.04
CA THR A 399 -43.62 18.88 -21.27
C THR A 399 -42.20 19.00 -20.74
N VAL A 400 -41.62 17.85 -20.39
CA VAL A 400 -40.27 17.67 -19.83
C VAL A 400 -39.50 16.74 -20.75
N GLU A 401 -38.34 17.18 -21.23
CA GLU A 401 -37.47 16.38 -22.08
C GLU A 401 -36.44 15.64 -21.23
N VAL A 402 -36.38 14.31 -21.38
CA VAL A 402 -35.38 13.46 -20.72
C VAL A 402 -34.65 12.59 -21.74
N THR A 403 -33.36 12.41 -21.53
CA THR A 403 -32.51 11.56 -22.37
C THR A 403 -32.22 10.26 -21.64
N VAL A 404 -32.44 9.14 -22.33
CA VAL A 404 -32.20 7.78 -21.83
C VAL A 404 -31.07 7.14 -22.67
N GLY A 405 -30.09 6.55 -22.00
CA GLY A 405 -28.90 5.97 -22.64
C GLY A 405 -27.72 6.94 -22.72
N GLU A 406 -26.56 6.43 -23.15
CA GLU A 406 -25.30 7.17 -23.25
C GLU A 406 -24.69 7.04 -24.65
N GLY A 407 -23.97 8.07 -25.11
CA GLY A 407 -23.27 8.05 -26.40
C GLY A 407 -24.19 8.16 -27.62
N ASP A 408 -23.81 7.49 -28.72
CA ASP A 408 -24.54 7.55 -30.02
C ASP A 408 -25.91 6.82 -29.99
N ASP A 409 -26.18 6.04 -28.93
CA ASP A 409 -27.43 5.29 -28.74
C ASP A 409 -28.43 5.99 -27.78
N ALA A 410 -28.13 7.21 -27.35
CA ALA A 410 -29.01 7.97 -26.45
C ALA A 410 -30.30 8.45 -27.17
N GLU A 411 -31.45 8.13 -26.58
CA GLU A 411 -32.77 8.54 -27.08
C GLU A 411 -33.38 9.64 -26.21
N THR A 412 -33.97 10.66 -26.83
CA THR A 412 -34.68 11.73 -26.12
C THR A 412 -36.18 11.48 -26.14
N HIS A 413 -36.78 11.50 -24.97
CA HIS A 413 -38.21 11.33 -24.76
C HIS A 413 -38.82 12.61 -24.21
N GLU A 414 -39.96 13.00 -24.77
CA GLU A 414 -40.79 14.10 -24.29
C GLU A 414 -41.90 13.52 -23.43
N VAL A 415 -41.98 13.95 -22.17
CA VAL A 415 -42.97 13.48 -21.19
C VAL A 415 -43.86 14.64 -20.78
N ASP A 416 -45.17 14.44 -20.72
CA ASP A 416 -46.09 15.46 -20.19
C ASP A 416 -45.75 15.75 -18.70
N ALA A 417 -45.63 17.03 -18.34
CA ALA A 417 -45.24 17.42 -16.99
C ALA A 417 -46.23 16.94 -15.92
N ASP A 418 -47.52 16.83 -16.27
CA ASP A 418 -48.55 16.28 -15.38
C ASP A 418 -48.36 14.77 -15.16
N VAL A 419 -47.73 14.06 -16.11
CA VAL A 419 -47.42 12.62 -15.99
C VAL A 419 -46.22 12.39 -15.08
N ALA A 420 -45.26 13.32 -15.05
CA ALA A 420 -44.11 13.25 -14.15
C ALA A 420 -44.50 13.45 -12.67
N ASN A 421 -45.66 14.07 -12.38
CA ASN A 421 -46.13 14.42 -11.04
C ASN A 421 -45.03 15.09 -10.18
N PHE A 422 -44.39 16.11 -10.73
CA PHE A 422 -43.36 16.85 -10.03
C PHE A 422 -43.92 17.58 -8.81
N SER A 423 -43.18 17.53 -7.70
CA SER A 423 -43.49 18.30 -6.50
C SER A 423 -42.22 18.64 -5.72
N VAL A 424 -42.23 19.80 -5.07
CA VAL A 424 -41.21 20.19 -4.10
C VAL A 424 -41.78 19.98 -2.70
N ALA A 425 -41.16 19.12 -1.92
CA ALA A 425 -41.58 18.80 -0.57
C ALA A 425 -40.47 19.11 0.44
N GLU A 426 -40.86 19.62 1.62
CA GLU A 426 -39.94 19.74 2.75
C GLU A 426 -39.59 18.33 3.27
N ALA A 427 -38.32 17.96 3.17
CA ALA A 427 -37.76 16.75 3.75
C ALA A 427 -36.88 17.12 4.95
N THR A 428 -37.04 16.41 6.06
CA THR A 428 -36.14 16.53 7.21
C THR A 428 -35.01 15.53 7.06
N GLU A 429 -33.80 16.04 6.81
CA GLU A 429 -32.58 15.25 6.78
C GLU A 429 -31.93 15.22 8.17
N ASN A 430 -31.68 14.01 8.65
CA ASN A 430 -31.10 13.78 9.98
C ASN A 430 -29.58 13.62 9.93
N GLY A 431 -28.99 13.64 8.74
CA GLY A 431 -27.58 13.36 8.49
C GLY A 431 -27.34 13.15 7.01
N GLU A 432 -26.09 12.89 6.67
CA GLU A 432 -25.63 12.63 5.31
C GLU A 432 -24.76 11.39 5.25
N HIS A 433 -24.60 10.84 4.06
CA HIS A 433 -23.60 9.82 3.79
C HIS A 433 -22.30 10.50 3.38
N ILE A 434 -21.21 10.11 4.02
CA ILE A 434 -19.86 10.56 3.69
C ILE A 434 -19.03 9.36 3.21
N THR A 435 -18.21 9.57 2.20
CA THR A 435 -17.14 8.62 1.85
C THR A 435 -15.93 8.96 2.71
N PRO A 436 -15.50 8.08 3.62
CA PRO A 436 -14.33 8.35 4.44
C PRO A 436 -13.08 8.56 3.58
N HIS A 437 -12.20 9.44 4.04
CA HIS A 437 -10.85 9.49 3.51
C HIS A 437 -9.99 8.43 4.22
N VAL A 438 -8.91 8.03 3.55
CA VAL A 438 -7.99 6.99 4.04
C VAL A 438 -6.58 7.55 4.21
N VAL A 439 -5.97 7.23 5.35
CA VAL A 439 -4.55 7.43 5.60
C VAL A 439 -3.90 6.07 5.79
N GLU A 440 -2.87 5.81 4.99
CA GLU A 440 -2.24 4.50 4.87
C GLU A 440 -0.77 4.56 5.27
N PRO A 441 -0.41 3.96 6.41
CA PRO A 441 0.95 3.46 6.65
C PRO A 441 1.13 2.04 6.08
N SER A 442 2.00 1.86 5.09
CA SER A 442 2.32 0.55 4.48
C SER A 442 3.79 0.16 4.69
N PHE A 443 4.03 -0.92 5.43
CA PHE A 443 5.38 -1.36 5.81
C PHE A 443 5.84 -2.61 5.07
N GLY A 444 7.05 -2.55 4.49
CA GLY A 444 7.74 -3.73 3.97
C GLY A 444 8.47 -4.49 5.08
N VAL A 445 7.86 -5.55 5.63
CA VAL A 445 8.43 -6.33 6.75
C VAL A 445 9.79 -6.92 6.37
N GLY A 446 9.91 -7.47 5.16
CA GLY A 446 11.18 -8.04 4.67
C GLY A 446 12.30 -7.02 4.55
N ARG A 447 11.98 -5.82 4.04
CA ARG A 447 12.94 -4.71 3.93
C ARG A 447 13.38 -4.25 5.31
N THR A 448 12.45 -4.10 6.25
CA THR A 448 12.74 -3.77 7.66
C THR A 448 13.67 -4.80 8.31
N VAL A 449 13.41 -6.11 8.13
CA VAL A 449 14.29 -7.17 8.65
C VAL A 449 15.71 -7.05 8.09
N GLN A 450 15.86 -6.78 6.79
CA GLN A 450 17.17 -6.59 6.18
C GLN A 450 17.88 -5.35 6.74
N THR A 451 17.17 -4.23 6.90
CA THR A 451 17.68 -3.01 7.52
C THR A 451 18.19 -3.27 8.93
N LEU A 452 17.42 -3.96 9.77
CA LEU A 452 17.83 -4.29 11.14
C LEU A 452 19.11 -5.13 11.17
N LEU A 453 19.23 -6.11 10.27
CA LEU A 453 20.45 -6.92 10.17
C LEU A 453 21.65 -6.08 9.69
N ALA A 454 21.43 -5.12 8.78
CA ALA A 454 22.49 -4.24 8.29
C ALA A 454 22.95 -3.23 9.36
N HIS A 455 22.00 -2.63 10.08
CA HIS A 455 22.28 -1.62 11.11
C HIS A 455 22.90 -2.24 12.36
N ALA A 456 22.51 -3.47 12.70
CA ALA A 456 23.06 -4.19 13.84
C ALA A 456 24.42 -4.87 13.55
N TYR A 457 24.89 -4.88 12.30
CA TYR A 457 26.13 -5.58 11.94
C TYR A 457 27.37 -4.81 12.42
N GLU A 458 27.99 -5.32 13.48
CA GLU A 458 29.14 -4.69 14.12
C GLU A 458 30.35 -5.65 14.20
N THR A 459 31.52 -5.06 14.42
CA THR A 459 32.76 -5.77 14.69
C THR A 459 33.38 -5.32 16.01
N ASP A 460 33.99 -6.25 16.73
CA ASP A 460 34.80 -5.94 17.91
C ASP A 460 36.05 -6.83 17.97
N GLU A 461 37.00 -6.46 18.84
CA GLU A 461 38.25 -7.19 19.04
C GLU A 461 38.24 -7.86 20.42
N VAL A 462 38.38 -9.19 20.44
CA VAL A 462 38.50 -9.97 21.67
C VAL A 462 39.74 -10.84 21.59
N ASP A 463 40.60 -10.73 22.60
CA ASP A 463 41.88 -11.46 22.67
C ASP A 463 42.79 -11.29 21.44
N GLY A 464 42.68 -10.16 20.75
CA GLY A 464 43.46 -9.85 19.54
C GLY A 464 42.88 -10.44 18.24
N GLU A 465 41.68 -11.03 18.30
CA GLU A 465 40.95 -11.53 17.14
C GLU A 465 39.73 -10.65 16.87
N GLU A 466 39.56 -10.24 15.61
CA GLU A 466 38.35 -9.55 15.16
C GLU A 466 37.21 -10.56 15.07
N ARG A 467 36.07 -10.20 15.66
CA ARG A 467 34.83 -10.97 15.54
C ARG A 467 33.69 -10.07 15.11
N THR A 468 32.67 -10.67 14.51
CA THR A 468 31.45 -9.99 14.07
C THR A 468 30.29 -10.40 14.95
N PHE A 469 29.38 -9.47 15.22
CA PHE A 469 28.17 -9.71 16.00
C PHE A 469 27.01 -8.86 15.49
N LEU A 470 25.80 -9.19 15.95
CA LEU A 470 24.59 -8.44 15.66
C LEU A 470 24.09 -7.78 16.95
N SER A 471 24.10 -6.45 17.02
CA SER A 471 23.58 -5.64 18.14
C SER A 471 22.06 -5.41 18.05
N LEU A 472 21.29 -6.46 17.75
CA LEU A 472 19.83 -6.37 17.64
C LEU A 472 19.19 -5.91 18.95
N ALA A 473 18.16 -5.07 18.85
CA ALA A 473 17.37 -4.66 20.00
C ALA A 473 16.75 -5.91 20.68
N PRO A 474 16.70 -5.98 22.02
CA PRO A 474 16.21 -7.17 22.73
C PRO A 474 14.82 -7.64 22.31
N GLU A 475 13.93 -6.72 21.97
CA GLU A 475 12.56 -7.02 21.56
C GLU A 475 12.46 -7.78 20.23
N VAL A 476 13.39 -7.53 19.31
CA VAL A 476 13.40 -8.20 17.99
C VAL A 476 14.45 -9.30 17.89
N ALA A 477 15.25 -9.52 18.94
CA ALA A 477 16.27 -10.55 18.96
C ALA A 477 15.66 -11.94 18.73
N PRO A 478 16.21 -12.78 17.82
CA PRO A 478 15.68 -14.12 17.54
C PRO A 478 15.64 -15.08 18.73
N GLN A 479 16.50 -14.85 19.72
CA GLN A 479 16.63 -15.66 20.93
C GLN A 479 16.92 -14.74 22.12
N ASP A 480 16.17 -14.91 23.20
CA ASP A 480 16.33 -14.13 24.42
C ASP A 480 17.58 -14.53 25.21
N ALA A 481 17.95 -15.81 25.17
CA ALA A 481 19.05 -16.34 25.95
C ALA A 481 19.75 -17.54 25.29
N ALA A 482 21.05 -17.66 25.56
CA ALA A 482 21.85 -18.83 25.22
C ALA A 482 22.52 -19.41 26.46
N VAL A 483 22.35 -20.72 26.68
CA VAL A 483 22.90 -21.43 27.85
C VAL A 483 24.05 -22.32 27.41
N PHE A 484 25.25 -22.02 27.90
CA PHE A 484 26.47 -22.76 27.58
C PHE A 484 27.12 -23.33 28.84
N PRO A 485 27.33 -24.65 28.96
CA PRO A 485 28.19 -25.18 30.01
C PRO A 485 29.64 -24.76 29.72
N LEU A 486 30.39 -24.38 30.78
CA LEU A 486 31.78 -23.94 30.62
C LEU A 486 32.67 -25.00 29.97
N VAL A 487 32.44 -26.28 30.30
CA VAL A 487 33.10 -27.43 29.70
C VAL A 487 32.11 -28.57 29.53
N THR A 488 32.29 -29.39 28.49
CA THR A 488 31.38 -30.49 28.15
C THR A 488 31.74 -31.83 28.79
N ASN A 489 32.88 -31.92 29.49
CA ASN A 489 33.37 -33.13 30.14
C ASN A 489 33.04 -33.20 31.65
N ASP A 490 32.31 -32.23 32.18
CA ASP A 490 31.78 -32.24 33.55
C ASP A 490 30.27 -32.44 33.50
N ASP A 491 29.83 -33.67 33.83
CA ASP A 491 28.42 -34.07 33.81
C ASP A 491 27.53 -33.20 34.70
N ARG A 492 28.08 -32.59 35.76
CA ARG A 492 27.31 -31.70 36.64
C ARG A 492 27.02 -30.37 35.96
N LEU A 493 27.98 -29.84 35.18
CA LEU A 493 27.80 -28.57 34.47
C LEU A 493 26.86 -28.74 33.27
N THR A 494 26.97 -29.86 32.54
CA THR A 494 26.06 -30.14 31.42
C THR A 494 24.63 -30.39 31.92
N ALA A 495 24.44 -31.18 32.99
CA ALA A 495 23.11 -31.38 33.57
C ALA A 495 22.47 -30.08 34.07
N LEU A 496 23.25 -29.19 34.70
CA LEU A 496 22.74 -27.89 35.12
C LEU A 496 22.38 -26.99 33.93
N ALA A 497 23.19 -26.99 32.86
CA ALA A 497 22.88 -26.24 31.66
C ALA A 497 21.58 -26.74 31.00
N ASP A 498 21.36 -28.06 30.96
CA ASP A 498 20.12 -28.66 30.44
C ASP A 498 18.91 -28.32 31.30
N GLU A 499 19.05 -28.34 32.63
CA GLU A 499 18.00 -27.92 33.58
C GLU A 499 17.62 -26.46 33.37
N VAL A 500 18.60 -25.56 33.33
CA VAL A 500 18.37 -24.12 33.09
C VAL A 500 17.71 -23.88 31.72
N ALA A 501 18.17 -24.56 30.66
CA ALA A 501 17.56 -24.46 29.35
C ALA A 501 16.12 -25.00 29.32
N ALA A 502 15.82 -26.04 30.10
CA ALA A 502 14.47 -26.56 30.24
C ALA A 502 13.55 -25.58 30.99
N ASP A 503 14.06 -24.96 32.06
CA ASP A 503 13.34 -23.97 32.85
C ASP A 503 13.00 -22.72 32.02
N LEU A 504 13.95 -22.21 31.22
CA LEU A 504 13.72 -21.08 30.31
C LEU A 504 12.62 -21.40 29.29
N ARG A 505 12.71 -22.56 28.62
CA ARG A 505 11.67 -23.00 27.66
C ARG A 505 10.31 -23.18 28.31
N ALA A 506 10.27 -23.70 29.54
CA ALA A 506 9.02 -23.85 30.29
C ALA A 506 8.40 -22.48 30.67
N ALA A 507 9.23 -21.44 30.79
CA ALA A 507 8.80 -20.06 31.00
C ALA A 507 8.42 -19.33 29.69
N GLY A 508 8.65 -19.95 28.52
CA GLY A 508 8.36 -19.36 27.22
C GLY A 508 9.50 -18.54 26.61
N LEU A 509 10.75 -18.76 27.07
CA LEU A 509 11.99 -18.14 26.59
C LEU A 509 12.85 -19.11 25.76
#